data_AF-A0A3L7I754-F1
#
_entry.id   AF-A0A3L7I754-F1
#
_cell.length_a   1.000
_cell.length_b   1.000
_cell.length_c   1.000
_cell.angle_alpha   90.00
_cell.angle_beta   90.00
_cell.angle_gamma   90.00
#
_symmetry.space_group_name_H-M   'P 1'
#
loop_
_entity.id
_entity.type
_entity.pdbx_description
1 polymer ?
#
loop_
_entity_poly.entity_id
_entity_poly.type
_entity_poly.pdbx_seq_one_letter_code
_entity_poly.pdbx_strand_id
1 'polypeptide(L)'
;MGDLWVLLFLPLYLAAFRGVKGCLECDPRFIEDVRTLLAMLIPVEVPGRIQLLDRQHKEIIQLSSKVSHMDKTLRLLAVRNVIKMREWLKHEFYRLGNETWKGAFIMQGKLLQVRQNLGYQLKESLKSFSEVACSEDCIVIEGPVLDCWTCLRLTTRCFRGDYCKDENPKKADNREIALYLILIAEAVILASAVLLFHFCISHRRKMKVIRRTLKTYLEKKLEELVGIVDKDDENKDSETQKSNLQPQTGDPSGVESELQTGT
;
A
#
# COMPACT_ATOMS: atom_id res chain seq x y z
N MET A 1 10.61 -5.97 -13.99
CA MET A 1 9.26 -6.23 -13.46
C MET A 1 9.28 -6.19 -11.92
N GLY A 2 9.74 -5.08 -11.32
CA GLY A 2 9.79 -4.89 -9.86
C GLY A 2 8.93 -3.72 -9.39
N ASP A 3 8.71 -2.72 -10.26
CA ASP A 3 7.96 -1.50 -9.94
C ASP A 3 6.44 -1.64 -9.87
N LEU A 4 5.87 -2.71 -10.46
CA LEU A 4 4.41 -2.87 -10.53
C LEU A 4 3.78 -3.18 -9.16
N TRP A 5 4.54 -3.77 -8.24
CA TRP A 5 4.07 -4.11 -6.89
C TRP A 5 4.02 -2.91 -5.96
N VAL A 6 4.96 -1.96 -6.09
CA VAL A 6 4.97 -0.72 -5.28
C VAL A 6 3.77 0.17 -5.64
N LEU A 7 3.34 0.16 -6.90
CA LEU A 7 2.16 0.89 -7.37
C LEU A 7 0.82 0.32 -6.87
N LEU A 8 0.77 -0.94 -6.42
CA LEU A 8 -0.46 -1.56 -5.94
C LEU A 8 -0.76 -1.25 -4.47
N PHE A 9 0.28 -0.99 -3.66
CA PHE A 9 0.13 -0.65 -2.23
C PHE A 9 0.02 0.86 -1.97
N LEU A 10 0.51 1.70 -2.89
CA LEU A 10 0.42 3.16 -2.79
C LEU A 10 -1.02 3.71 -2.70
N PRO A 11 -2.02 3.18 -3.43
CA PRO A 11 -3.40 3.66 -3.36
C PRO A 11 -4.09 3.32 -2.02
N LEU A 12 -3.79 2.16 -1.44
CA LEU A 12 -4.31 1.78 -0.12
C LEU A 12 -3.74 2.68 0.99
N TYR A 13 -2.45 3.00 0.90
CA TYR A 13 -1.81 3.95 1.82
C TYR A 13 -2.44 5.34 1.67
N LEU A 14 -2.57 5.86 0.44
CA LEU A 14 -3.16 7.18 0.17
C LEU A 14 -4.64 7.29 0.56
N ALA A 15 -5.42 6.21 0.48
CA ALA A 15 -6.80 6.19 0.95
C ALA A 15 -6.90 6.35 2.48
N ALA A 16 -5.94 5.81 3.23
CA ALA A 16 -5.84 5.99 4.68
C ALA A 16 -5.40 7.41 5.09
N PHE A 17 -4.77 8.17 4.18
CA PHE A 17 -4.40 9.58 4.38
C PHE A 17 -5.40 10.59 3.80
N ARG A 18 -6.63 10.18 3.47
CA ARG A 18 -7.71 11.17 3.32
C ARG A 18 -7.94 11.79 4.69
N GLY A 19 -7.35 12.96 4.90
CA GLY A 19 -7.46 13.72 6.14
C GLY A 19 -8.92 13.77 6.59
N VAL A 20 -9.12 13.49 7.88
CA VAL A 20 -10.45 13.47 8.49
C VAL A 20 -11.12 14.82 8.24
N LYS A 21 -12.14 14.84 7.37
CA LYS A 21 -12.91 16.04 7.08
C LYS A 21 -13.79 16.42 8.27
N GLY A 22 -14.01 17.73 8.44
CA GLY A 22 -15.00 18.25 9.38
C GLY A 22 -16.41 18.23 8.78
N CYS A 23 -17.45 18.11 9.61
CA CYS A 23 -18.84 18.10 9.12
C CYS A 23 -19.19 19.35 8.29
N LEU A 24 -18.63 20.50 8.66
CA LEU A 24 -18.86 21.78 7.97
C LEU A 24 -18.14 21.87 6.62
N GLU A 25 -17.04 21.13 6.45
CA GLU A 25 -16.30 21.02 5.19
C GLU A 25 -17.11 20.27 4.12
N CYS A 26 -18.10 19.48 4.54
CA CYS A 26 -19.00 18.78 3.63
C CYS A 26 -20.10 19.65 3.03
N ASP A 27 -20.28 20.90 3.48
CA ASP A 27 -21.20 21.86 2.86
C ASP A 27 -20.41 22.86 1.99
N PRO A 28 -20.44 22.74 0.65
CA PRO A 28 -19.76 23.68 -0.24
C PRO A 28 -20.22 25.13 -0.05
N ARG A 29 -21.48 25.32 0.35
CA ARG A 29 -22.01 26.67 0.59
C ARG A 29 -21.47 27.27 1.88
N PHE A 30 -21.14 26.45 2.87
CA PHE A 30 -20.44 26.91 4.07
C PHE A 30 -19.04 27.44 3.70
N ILE A 31 -18.29 26.68 2.91
CA ILE A 31 -16.95 27.06 2.44
C ILE A 31 -16.96 28.42 1.73
N GLU A 32 -17.94 28.63 0.86
CA GLU A 32 -18.06 29.87 0.09
C GLU A 32 -18.57 31.05 0.95
N ASP A 33 -19.52 30.80 1.86
CA ASP A 33 -19.98 31.83 2.81
C ASP A 33 -18.82 32.30 3.70
N VAL A 34 -17.98 31.40 4.22
CA VAL A 34 -16.81 31.79 5.03
C VAL A 34 -15.86 32.67 4.21
N ARG A 35 -15.58 32.29 2.95
CA ARG A 35 -14.69 33.08 2.07
C ARG A 35 -15.22 34.49 1.86
N THR A 36 -16.48 34.58 1.43
CA THR A 36 -17.11 35.85 1.07
C THR A 36 -17.28 36.76 2.28
N LEU A 37 -17.75 36.23 3.41
CA LEU A 37 -17.99 37.03 4.60
C LEU A 37 -16.68 37.47 5.28
N LEU A 38 -15.63 36.63 5.30
CA LEU A 38 -14.30 37.05 5.77
C LEU A 38 -13.77 38.23 4.94
N ALA A 39 -13.93 38.17 3.61
CA ALA A 39 -13.48 39.23 2.72
C ALA A 39 -14.22 40.56 2.99
N MET A 40 -15.50 40.52 3.38
CA MET A 40 -16.26 41.70 3.75
C MET A 40 -15.84 42.29 5.11
N LEU A 41 -15.36 41.44 6.03
CA LEU A 41 -14.96 41.87 7.39
C LEU A 41 -13.63 42.61 7.45
N ILE A 42 -12.70 42.32 6.54
CA ILE A 42 -11.33 42.85 6.58
C ILE A 42 -11.15 43.90 5.49
N PRO A 43 -10.92 45.19 5.84
CA PRO A 43 -10.69 46.28 4.90
C PRO A 43 -9.54 45.99 3.94
N VAL A 44 -9.63 46.51 2.71
CA VAL A 44 -8.66 46.22 1.64
C VAL A 44 -7.28 46.82 1.89
N GLU A 45 -7.19 47.83 2.75
CA GLU A 45 -5.99 48.58 3.09
C GLU A 45 -5.07 47.84 4.08
N VAL A 46 -5.54 46.74 4.67
CA VAL A 46 -4.77 45.97 5.66
C VAL A 46 -3.56 45.31 5.00
N PRO A 47 -2.32 45.58 5.45
CA PRO A 47 -1.13 44.90 4.94
C PRO A 47 -1.21 43.39 5.12
N GLY A 48 -0.87 42.63 4.08
CA GLY A 48 -0.92 41.16 4.13
C GLY A 48 -2.34 40.56 4.16
N ARG A 49 -3.37 41.34 3.82
CA ARG A 49 -4.79 40.91 3.85
C ARG A 49 -5.06 39.55 3.22
N ILE A 50 -4.48 39.25 2.06
CA ILE A 50 -4.71 37.98 1.35
C ILE A 50 -4.27 36.79 2.21
N GLN A 51 -3.04 36.85 2.75
CA GLN A 51 -2.50 35.81 3.63
C GLN A 51 -3.34 35.65 4.91
N LEU A 52 -3.84 36.76 5.45
CA LEU A 52 -4.73 36.76 6.61
C LEU A 52 -6.06 36.07 6.30
N LEU A 53 -6.71 36.43 5.19
CA LEU A 53 -7.97 35.84 4.75
C LEU A 53 -7.82 34.34 4.48
N ASP A 54 -6.80 33.93 3.73
CA ASP A 54 -6.54 32.53 3.43
C ASP A 54 -6.32 31.71 4.70
N ARG A 55 -5.55 32.26 5.65
CA ARG A 55 -5.32 31.62 6.94
C ARG A 55 -6.63 31.44 7.71
N GLN A 56 -7.43 32.50 7.84
CA GLN A 56 -8.70 32.43 8.58
C GLN A 56 -9.72 31.51 7.91
N HIS A 57 -9.81 31.56 6.58
CA HIS A 57 -10.67 30.69 5.78
C HIS A 57 -10.34 29.22 6.02
N LYS A 58 -9.05 28.87 5.90
CA LYS A 58 -8.55 27.52 6.18
C LYS A 58 -8.82 27.10 7.62
N GLU A 59 -8.52 27.95 8.58
CA GLU A 59 -8.69 27.67 10.01
C GLU A 59 -10.15 27.44 10.43
N ILE A 60 -11.12 28.07 9.75
CA ILE A 60 -12.56 27.89 10.03
C ILE A 60 -13.13 26.69 9.28
N ILE A 61 -12.70 26.42 8.05
CA ILE A 61 -13.20 25.26 7.29
C ILE A 61 -12.64 23.95 7.82
N GLN A 62 -11.35 23.94 8.12
CA GLN A 62 -10.65 22.77 8.65
C GLN A 62 -10.92 22.58 10.15
N LEU A 63 -12.03 23.12 10.64
CA LEU A 63 -12.52 22.87 11.98
C LEU A 63 -12.97 21.40 12.06
N SER A 64 -11.99 20.51 12.16
CA SER A 64 -12.21 19.10 12.36
C SER A 64 -12.58 18.91 13.81
N SER A 65 -13.79 18.43 14.05
CA SER A 65 -14.12 17.78 15.31
C SER A 65 -13.48 16.40 15.31
N LYS A 66 -12.18 16.29 15.63
CA LYS A 66 -11.65 15.05 16.22
C LYS A 66 -12.26 14.91 17.62
N VAL A 67 -13.57 14.72 17.68
CA VAL A 67 -14.33 14.59 18.91
C VAL A 67 -14.40 13.11 19.19
N SER A 68 -13.49 12.66 20.03
CA SER A 68 -13.69 11.46 20.81
C SER A 68 -14.57 11.81 22.02
N HIS A 69 -15.60 11.03 22.27
CA HIS A 69 -16.38 11.11 23.52
C HIS A 69 -16.64 9.71 24.03
N MET A 70 -16.21 9.42 25.27
CA MET A 70 -16.36 8.10 25.89
C MET A 70 -15.89 6.97 24.93
N ASP A 71 -14.71 7.17 24.32
CA ASP A 71 -14.09 6.29 23.32
C ASP A 71 -14.81 6.10 21.97
N LYS A 72 -15.88 6.85 21.71
CA LYS A 72 -16.59 6.88 20.42
C LYS A 72 -16.01 7.94 19.50
N THR A 73 -15.81 7.59 18.23
CA THR A 73 -15.44 8.58 17.21
C THR A 73 -16.70 9.20 16.63
N LEU A 74 -17.01 10.43 17.02
CA LEU A 74 -18.24 11.08 16.60
C LEU A 74 -18.09 11.63 15.18
N ARG A 75 -18.71 10.94 14.22
CA ARG A 75 -18.66 11.29 12.79
C ARG A 75 -20.02 11.49 12.13
N LEU A 76 -21.12 11.26 12.85
CA LEU A 76 -22.47 11.39 12.33
C LEU A 76 -23.14 12.65 12.88
N LEU A 77 -23.78 13.41 11.99
CA LEU A 77 -24.49 14.62 12.37
C LEU A 77 -25.71 14.83 11.47
N ALA A 78 -26.84 15.26 12.03
CA ALA A 78 -27.99 15.66 11.22
C ALA A 78 -27.62 16.83 10.30
N VAL A 79 -28.04 16.77 9.02
CA VAL A 79 -27.79 17.85 8.05
C VAL A 79 -28.37 19.19 8.53
N ARG A 80 -29.51 19.16 9.24
CA ARG A 80 -30.13 20.34 9.85
C ARG A 80 -29.19 21.07 10.82
N ASN A 81 -28.35 20.34 11.57
CA ASN A 81 -27.41 20.93 12.51
C ASN A 81 -26.27 21.66 11.77
N VAL A 82 -25.80 21.10 10.65
CA VAL A 82 -24.82 21.76 9.78
C VAL A 82 -25.38 23.08 9.23
N ILE A 83 -26.63 23.07 8.76
CA ILE A 83 -27.30 24.29 8.28
C ILE A 83 -27.43 25.33 9.40
N LYS A 84 -27.85 24.93 10.59
CA LYS A 84 -27.98 25.82 11.76
C LYS A 84 -26.64 26.48 12.13
N MET A 85 -25.54 25.72 12.12
CA MET A 85 -24.20 26.26 12.40
C MET A 85 -23.75 27.24 11.32
N ARG A 86 -24.05 26.94 10.05
CA ARG A 86 -23.79 27.85 8.94
C ARG A 86 -24.54 29.17 9.14
N GLU A 87 -25.84 29.13 9.42
CA GLU A 87 -26.66 30.32 9.68
C GLU A 87 -26.13 31.12 10.88
N TRP A 88 -25.80 30.44 11.99
CA TRP A 88 -25.19 31.06 13.16
C TRP A 88 -23.90 31.80 12.80
N LEU A 89 -23.03 31.20 11.99
CA LEU A 89 -21.78 31.83 11.56
C LEU A 89 -22.02 33.09 10.73
N LYS A 90 -23.03 33.09 9.85
CA LYS A 90 -23.41 34.28 9.07
C LYS A 90 -23.86 35.41 9.98
N HIS A 91 -24.68 35.11 10.98
CA HIS A 91 -25.11 36.10 11.98
C HIS A 91 -23.94 36.65 12.79
N GLU A 92 -23.02 35.79 13.19
CA GLU A 92 -21.84 36.17 13.96
C GLU A 92 -20.92 37.10 13.15
N PHE A 93 -20.70 36.80 11.87
CA PHE A 93 -19.90 37.67 11.00
C PHE A 93 -20.62 38.97 10.70
N TYR A 94 -21.94 38.95 10.50
CA TYR A 94 -22.72 40.17 10.34
C TYR A 94 -22.60 41.09 11.57
N ARG A 95 -22.67 40.52 12.77
CA ARG A 95 -22.44 41.25 14.03
C ARG A 95 -21.06 41.88 14.05
N LEU A 96 -20.02 41.11 13.75
CA LEU A 96 -18.64 41.61 13.71
C LEU A 96 -18.44 42.71 12.66
N GLY A 97 -19.12 42.64 11.52
CA GLY A 97 -19.04 43.64 10.45
C GLY A 97 -19.71 44.97 10.80
N ASN A 98 -20.69 44.96 11.71
CA ASN A 98 -21.35 46.16 12.20
C ASN A 98 -20.58 46.85 13.34
N GLU A 99 -19.58 46.19 13.92
CA GLU A 99 -18.74 46.79 14.95
C GLU A 99 -17.71 47.74 14.34
N THR A 100 -17.33 48.79 15.08
CA THR A 100 -16.26 49.68 14.66
C THR A 100 -14.95 48.91 14.50
N TRP A 101 -14.27 49.11 13.37
CA TRP A 101 -12.96 48.51 13.10
C TRP A 101 -11.91 49.02 14.09
N LYS A 102 -11.23 48.10 14.79
CA LYS A 102 -10.20 48.41 15.79
C LYS A 102 -8.80 47.91 15.40
N GLY A 103 -8.61 47.53 14.14
CA GLY A 103 -7.34 46.99 13.64
C GLY A 103 -7.32 45.46 13.52
N ALA A 104 -6.34 44.98 12.75
CA ALA A 104 -6.25 43.57 12.34
C ALA A 104 -6.05 42.61 13.51
N PHE A 105 -5.23 42.98 14.50
CA PHE A 105 -4.95 42.13 15.67
C PHE A 105 -6.20 41.87 16.52
N ILE A 106 -6.98 42.92 16.79
CA ILE A 106 -8.25 42.78 17.54
C ILE A 106 -9.24 41.90 16.75
N MET A 107 -9.32 42.08 15.43
CA MET A 107 -10.20 41.26 14.59
C MET A 107 -9.78 39.79 14.53
N GLN A 108 -8.48 39.48 14.48
CA GLN A 108 -7.99 38.11 14.61
C GLN A 108 -8.41 37.48 15.94
N GLY A 109 -8.33 38.23 17.05
CA GLY A 109 -8.81 37.78 18.36
C GLY A 109 -10.30 37.45 18.37
N LYS A 110 -11.12 38.29 17.73
CA LYS A 110 -12.57 38.02 17.59
C LYS A 110 -12.85 36.80 16.72
N LEU A 111 -12.19 36.67 15.57
CA LEU A 111 -12.33 35.50 14.69
C LEU A 111 -11.90 34.20 15.38
N LEU A 112 -10.85 34.26 16.22
CA LEU A 112 -10.45 33.14 17.06
C LEU A 112 -11.58 32.71 18.01
N GLN A 113 -12.25 33.67 18.66
CA GLN A 113 -13.39 33.40 19.54
C GLN A 113 -14.57 32.78 18.77
N VAL A 114 -14.89 33.31 17.59
CA VAL A 114 -15.92 32.73 16.72
C VAL A 114 -15.60 31.29 16.36
N ARG A 115 -14.36 31.02 15.97
CA ARG A 115 -13.88 29.66 15.66
C ARG A 115 -14.01 28.72 16.84
N GLN A 116 -13.63 29.15 18.05
CA GLN A 116 -13.75 28.36 19.27
C GLN A 116 -15.22 28.04 19.60
N ASN A 117 -16.10 29.03 19.49
CA ASN A 117 -17.54 28.87 19.71
C ASN A 117 -18.16 27.90 18.70
N LEU A 118 -17.78 28.02 17.42
CA LEU A 118 -18.22 27.10 16.38
C LEU A 118 -17.74 25.67 16.66
N GLY A 119 -16.49 25.51 17.13
CA GLY A 119 -15.92 24.21 17.49
C GLY A 119 -16.64 23.57 18.67
N TYR A 120 -16.99 24.37 19.67
CA TYR A 120 -17.80 23.92 20.80
C TYR A 120 -19.20 23.48 20.36
N GLN A 121 -19.89 24.29 19.55
CA GLN A 121 -21.22 23.93 19.03
C GLN A 121 -21.19 22.65 18.18
N LEU A 122 -20.17 22.48 17.34
CA LEU A 122 -19.98 21.27 16.55
C LEU A 122 -19.78 20.05 17.45
N LYS A 123 -18.92 20.16 18.45
CA LYS A 123 -18.65 19.09 19.43
C LYS A 123 -19.90 18.68 20.20
N GLU A 124 -20.64 19.63 20.74
CA GLU A 124 -21.85 19.35 21.51
C GLU A 124 -22.98 18.78 20.63
N SER A 125 -23.14 19.30 19.41
CA SER A 125 -24.13 18.76 18.48
C SER A 125 -23.82 17.32 18.06
N LEU A 126 -22.54 16.99 17.89
CA LEU A 126 -22.10 15.62 17.61
C LEU A 126 -22.38 14.68 18.78
N LYS A 127 -22.09 15.11 20.01
CA LYS A 127 -22.39 14.31 21.22
C LYS A 127 -23.88 14.07 21.38
N SER A 128 -24.67 15.14 21.38
CA SER A 128 -26.13 15.06 21.54
C SER A 128 -26.77 14.23 20.43
N PHE A 129 -26.31 14.38 19.18
CA PHE A 129 -26.78 13.53 18.09
C PHE A 129 -26.42 12.06 18.33
N SER A 130 -25.17 11.77 18.72
CA SER A 130 -24.73 10.40 19.00
C SER A 130 -25.48 9.76 20.16
N GLU A 131 -25.81 10.49 21.21
CA GLU A 131 -26.57 9.96 22.36
C GLU A 131 -27.97 9.48 21.94
N VAL A 132 -28.60 10.19 21.00
CA VAL A 132 -29.92 9.83 20.48
C VAL A 132 -29.84 8.76 19.39
N ALA A 133 -28.93 8.91 18.44
CA ALA A 133 -28.81 8.05 17.25
C ALA A 133 -28.28 6.64 17.57
N CYS A 134 -27.57 6.51 18.69
CA CYS A 134 -26.93 5.29 19.17
C CYS A 134 -27.57 4.73 20.45
N SER A 135 -28.69 5.29 20.94
CA SER A 135 -29.39 4.69 22.07
C SER A 135 -30.09 3.39 21.64
N GLU A 136 -30.32 2.49 22.60
CA GLU A 136 -31.03 1.22 22.35
C GLU A 136 -32.43 1.47 21.78
N ASP A 137 -33.12 2.46 22.34
CA ASP A 137 -34.46 2.89 21.92
C ASP A 137 -34.48 3.70 20.63
N CYS A 138 -33.31 4.15 20.16
CA CYS A 138 -33.08 5.03 19.01
C CYS A 138 -34.28 5.91 18.65
N ILE A 139 -34.37 7.07 19.29
CA ILE A 139 -35.47 8.00 19.02
C ILE A 139 -35.33 8.52 17.59
N VAL A 140 -36.42 8.44 16.83
CA VAL A 140 -36.47 8.82 15.41
C VAL A 140 -36.00 10.27 15.24
N ILE A 141 -34.87 10.42 14.58
CA ILE A 141 -34.32 11.72 14.20
C ILE A 141 -34.92 12.11 12.85
N GLU A 142 -35.50 13.31 12.76
CA GLU A 142 -36.07 13.81 11.51
C GLU A 142 -34.98 14.30 10.55
N GLY A 143 -35.05 13.83 9.30
CA GLY A 143 -34.21 14.30 8.19
C GLY A 143 -32.96 13.47 7.91
N PRO A 144 -32.17 13.85 6.88
CA PRO A 144 -30.97 13.13 6.49
C PRO A 144 -29.82 13.35 7.47
N VAL A 145 -29.00 12.32 7.60
CA VAL A 145 -27.78 12.30 8.44
C VAL A 145 -26.57 12.42 7.54
N LEU A 146 -25.54 13.12 7.98
CA LEU A 146 -24.28 13.29 7.29
C LEU A 146 -23.19 12.47 7.99
N ASP A 147 -22.47 11.66 7.22
CA ASP A 147 -21.16 11.15 7.64
C ASP A 147 -20.11 12.21 7.30
N CYS A 148 -19.56 12.83 8.34
CA CYS A 148 -18.67 13.97 8.23
C CYS A 148 -17.31 13.63 7.61
N TRP A 149 -16.90 12.37 7.63
CA TRP A 149 -15.61 11.96 7.08
C TRP A 149 -15.68 11.74 5.57
N THR A 150 -16.77 11.11 5.13
CA THR A 150 -17.00 10.76 3.73
C THR A 150 -17.84 11.81 2.99
N CYS A 151 -18.46 12.74 3.73
CA CYS A 151 -19.47 13.68 3.25
C CYS A 151 -20.69 13.01 2.59
N LEU A 152 -20.96 11.75 2.96
CA LEU A 152 -22.10 11.00 2.44
C LEU A 152 -23.36 11.33 3.25
N ARG A 153 -24.47 11.53 2.53
CA ARG A 153 -25.79 11.67 3.13
C ARG A 153 -26.44 10.30 3.28
N LEU A 154 -26.78 9.96 4.50
CA LEU A 154 -27.42 8.73 4.92
C LEU A 154 -28.89 9.02 5.24
N THR A 155 -29.78 8.12 4.84
CA THR A 155 -31.22 8.18 5.15
C THR A 155 -31.58 7.33 6.36
N THR A 156 -30.64 6.52 6.86
CA THR A 156 -30.77 5.74 8.09
C THR A 156 -30.82 6.67 9.30
N ARG A 157 -31.71 6.35 10.24
CA ARG A 157 -31.96 7.18 11.43
C ARG A 157 -31.28 6.63 12.69
N CYS A 158 -31.14 5.31 12.73
CA CYS A 158 -30.54 4.58 13.84
C CYS A 158 -29.24 3.93 13.38
N PHE A 159 -28.21 4.05 14.21
CA PHE A 159 -26.89 3.53 13.90
C PHE A 159 -26.46 2.55 14.99
N ARG A 160 -25.64 1.57 14.61
CA ARG A 160 -25.08 0.53 15.49
C ARG A 160 -23.65 0.20 15.04
N GLY A 161 -22.94 -0.62 15.83
CA GLY A 161 -21.61 -1.12 15.47
C GLY A 161 -20.57 0.00 15.41
N ASP A 162 -19.74 0.07 14.36
CA ASP A 162 -18.60 1.01 14.23
C ASP A 162 -18.95 2.48 14.42
N TYR A 163 -20.19 2.91 14.12
CA TYR A 163 -20.64 4.29 14.30
C TYR A 163 -20.97 4.66 15.75
N CYS A 164 -21.45 3.69 16.50
CA CYS A 164 -21.95 3.87 17.87
C CYS A 164 -21.07 3.19 18.93
N LYS A 165 -20.05 2.45 18.43
CA LYS A 165 -19.14 1.57 19.14
C LYS A 165 -19.86 0.57 20.04
N ASP A 166 -20.83 -0.14 19.47
CA ASP A 166 -21.42 -1.34 20.08
C ASP A 166 -20.50 -2.57 19.94
N GLU A 167 -19.36 -2.43 19.23
CA GLU A 167 -18.36 -3.49 19.20
C GLU A 167 -17.60 -3.52 20.52
N ASN A 168 -17.81 -4.61 21.25
CA ASN A 168 -17.04 -5.03 22.40
C ASN A 168 -15.54 -4.72 22.15
N PRO A 169 -14.85 -3.91 22.97
CA PRO A 169 -13.49 -3.42 22.67
C PRO A 169 -12.52 -4.54 22.29
N LYS A 170 -12.67 -5.72 22.92
CA LYS A 170 -11.94 -6.94 22.60
C LYS A 170 -12.09 -7.40 21.14
N LYS A 171 -13.25 -7.20 20.52
CA LYS A 171 -13.54 -7.63 19.15
C LYS A 171 -12.89 -6.72 18.11
N ALA A 172 -12.85 -5.41 18.39
CA ALA A 172 -12.14 -4.45 17.55
C ALA A 172 -10.63 -4.71 17.58
N ASP A 173 -10.06 -4.87 18.78
CA ASP A 173 -8.63 -5.19 18.96
C ASP A 173 -8.29 -6.53 18.26
N ASN A 174 -9.12 -7.56 18.43
CA ASN A 174 -8.92 -8.85 17.78
C ASN A 174 -8.97 -8.75 16.25
N ARG A 175 -9.80 -7.86 15.69
CA ARG A 175 -9.90 -7.64 14.24
C ARG A 175 -8.66 -6.92 13.71
N GLU A 176 -8.15 -5.92 14.42
CA GLU A 176 -6.91 -5.24 14.06
C GLU A 176 -5.72 -6.21 14.13
N ILE A 177 -5.63 -7.01 15.19
CA ILE A 177 -4.61 -8.06 15.34
C ILE A 177 -4.72 -9.09 14.20
N ALA A 178 -5.93 -9.53 13.86
CA ALA A 178 -6.15 -10.47 12.76
C ALA A 178 -5.71 -9.89 11.41
N LEU A 179 -6.05 -8.63 11.11
CA LEU A 179 -5.62 -7.95 9.89
C LEU A 179 -4.10 -7.80 9.83
N TYR A 180 -3.46 -7.46 10.96
CA TYR A 180 -2.01 -7.37 11.06
C TYR A 180 -1.33 -8.73 10.81
N LEU A 181 -1.88 -9.81 11.38
CA LEU A 181 -1.38 -11.17 11.15
C LEU A 181 -1.55 -11.62 9.70
N ILE A 182 -2.68 -11.28 9.06
CA ILE A 182 -2.90 -11.57 7.64
C ILE A 182 -1.86 -10.84 6.78
N LEU A 183 -1.61 -9.57 7.03
CA LEU A 183 -0.60 -8.79 6.30
C LEU A 183 0.81 -9.37 6.45
N ILE A 184 1.19 -9.78 7.67
CA ILE A 184 2.47 -10.45 7.90
C ILE A 184 2.53 -11.78 7.14
N ALA A 185 1.47 -12.59 7.20
CA ALA A 185 1.42 -13.87 6.52
C ALA A 185 1.55 -13.70 5.00
N GLU A 186 0.84 -12.74 4.41
CA GLU A 186 0.96 -12.41 2.99
C GLU A 186 2.38 -11.97 2.62
N ALA A 187 2.99 -11.09 3.42
CA ALA A 187 4.36 -10.63 3.20
C ALA A 187 5.37 -11.79 3.24
N VAL A 188 5.23 -12.72 4.20
CA VAL A 188 6.09 -13.91 4.32
C VAL A 188 5.89 -14.83 3.12
N ILE A 189 4.65 -15.13 2.73
CA ILE A 189 4.35 -15.99 1.58
C ILE A 189 4.94 -15.41 0.30
N LEU A 190 4.76 -14.10 0.07
CA LEU A 190 5.32 -13.41 -1.09
C LEU A 190 6.86 -13.43 -1.08
N ALA A 191 7.49 -13.15 0.06
CA ALA A 191 8.95 -13.19 0.19
C ALA A 191 9.49 -14.61 -0.06
N SER A 192 8.85 -15.64 0.50
CA SER A 192 9.21 -17.04 0.28
C SER A 192 9.06 -17.44 -1.19
N ALA A 193 7.97 -17.04 -1.85
CA ALA A 193 7.76 -17.30 -3.27
C ALA A 193 8.84 -16.66 -4.15
N VAL A 194 9.22 -15.40 -3.85
CA VAL A 194 10.30 -14.69 -4.55
C VAL A 194 11.65 -15.37 -4.35
N LEU A 195 11.98 -15.80 -3.12
CA LEU A 195 13.22 -16.51 -2.83
C LEU A 195 13.28 -17.87 -3.55
N LEU A 196 12.19 -18.64 -3.53
CA LEU A 196 12.10 -19.91 -4.25
C LEU A 196 12.23 -19.71 -5.76
N PHE A 197 11.62 -18.67 -6.31
CA PHE A 197 11.75 -18.33 -7.72
C PHE A 197 13.20 -17.98 -8.07
N HIS A 198 13.86 -17.15 -7.26
CA HIS A 198 15.26 -16.78 -7.45
C HIS A 198 16.18 -18.01 -7.35
N PHE A 199 15.97 -18.88 -6.36
CA PHE A 199 16.71 -20.13 -6.20
C PHE A 199 16.50 -21.06 -7.40
N CYS A 200 15.25 -21.25 -7.85
CA CYS A 200 14.93 -22.08 -9.02
C CYS A 200 15.61 -21.58 -10.29
N ILE A 201 15.61 -20.26 -10.53
CA ILE A 201 16.31 -19.67 -11.69
C ILE A 201 17.81 -19.85 -11.56
N SER A 202 18.39 -19.54 -10.40
CA SER A 202 19.82 -19.68 -10.15
C SER A 202 20.27 -21.14 -10.33
N HIS A 203 19.53 -22.09 -9.78
CA HIS A 203 19.78 -23.51 -9.91
C HIS A 203 19.65 -23.99 -11.37
N ARG A 204 18.59 -23.59 -12.09
CA ARG A 204 18.45 -23.90 -13.53
C ARG A 204 19.61 -23.34 -14.35
N ARG A 205 20.09 -22.12 -14.05
CA ARG A 205 21.26 -21.54 -14.70
C ARG A 205 22.52 -22.35 -14.42
N LYS A 206 22.79 -22.70 -13.15
CA LYS A 206 23.93 -23.54 -12.76
C LYS A 206 23.89 -24.92 -13.42
N MET A 207 22.75 -25.60 -13.42
CA MET A 207 22.59 -26.91 -14.07
C MET A 207 22.77 -26.85 -15.59
N LYS A 208 22.32 -25.78 -16.25
CA LYS A 208 22.59 -25.57 -17.68
C LYS A 208 24.09 -25.43 -17.98
N VAL A 209 24.84 -24.74 -17.12
CA VAL A 209 26.30 -24.61 -17.27
C VAL A 209 26.97 -25.96 -17.08
N ILE A 210 26.66 -26.69 -15.99
CA ILE A 210 27.24 -28.01 -15.69
C ILE A 210 26.95 -29.01 -16.82
N ARG A 211 25.72 -29.03 -17.34
CA ARG A 211 25.36 -29.93 -18.44
C ARG A 211 26.13 -29.60 -19.73
N ARG A 212 26.38 -28.33 -20.02
CA ARG A 212 27.20 -27.91 -21.17
C ARG A 212 28.66 -28.34 -21.01
N THR A 213 29.26 -28.08 -19.84
CA THR A 213 30.65 -28.47 -19.56
C THR A 213 30.85 -29.98 -19.60
N LEU A 214 29.88 -30.74 -19.09
CA LEU A 214 29.93 -32.21 -19.13
C LEU A 214 29.82 -32.73 -20.57
N LYS A 215 28.93 -32.14 -21.39
CA LYS A 215 28.81 -32.51 -22.81
C LYS A 215 30.11 -32.26 -23.57
N THR A 216 30.74 -31.09 -23.40
CA THR A 216 32.02 -30.77 -24.04
C THR A 216 33.16 -31.67 -23.57
N TYR A 217 33.15 -32.08 -22.29
CA TYR A 217 34.15 -33.02 -21.77
C TYR A 217 33.99 -34.41 -22.38
N LEU A 218 32.76 -34.90 -22.51
CA LEU A 218 32.44 -36.20 -23.13
C LEU A 218 32.78 -36.22 -24.62
N GLU A 219 32.44 -35.17 -25.36
CA GLU A 219 32.80 -35.03 -26.79
C GLU A 219 34.32 -35.06 -26.98
N LYS A 220 35.08 -34.31 -26.16
CA LYS A 220 36.55 -34.30 -26.22
C LYS A 220 37.15 -35.67 -25.88
N LYS A 221 36.59 -36.38 -24.89
CA LYS A 221 37.05 -37.73 -24.53
C LYS A 221 36.75 -38.75 -25.61
N LEU A 222 35.59 -38.63 -26.27
CA LEU A 222 35.23 -39.48 -27.38
C LEU A 222 36.15 -39.26 -28.59
N GLU A 223 36.45 -38.00 -28.92
CA GLU A 223 37.37 -37.63 -30.00
C GLU A 223 38.82 -38.11 -29.72
N GLU A 224 39.26 -38.05 -28.47
CA GLU A 224 40.55 -38.60 -28.03
C GLU A 224 40.61 -40.13 -28.16
N LEU A 225 39.52 -40.84 -27.83
CA LEU A 225 39.43 -42.29 -28.01
C LEU A 225 39.40 -42.70 -29.49
N VAL A 226 38.60 -42.03 -30.32
CA VAL A 226 38.53 -42.30 -31.76
C VAL A 226 39.88 -42.01 -32.42
N GLY A 227 40.55 -40.91 -32.08
CA GLY A 227 41.87 -40.59 -32.60
C GLY A 227 42.99 -41.54 -32.15
N ILE A 228 42.81 -42.31 -31.08
CA ILE A 228 43.72 -43.41 -30.71
C ILE A 228 43.45 -44.63 -31.58
N VAL A 229 42.18 -44.98 -31.80
CA VAL A 229 41.79 -46.10 -32.67
C VAL A 229 42.27 -45.88 -34.11
N ASP A 230 42.09 -44.68 -34.66
CA ASP A 230 42.55 -44.35 -36.02
C ASP A 230 44.08 -44.46 -36.16
N LYS A 231 44.84 -44.08 -35.12
CA LYS A 231 46.31 -44.20 -35.09
C LYS A 231 46.79 -45.65 -34.95
N ASP A 232 46.06 -46.46 -34.19
CA ASP A 232 46.36 -47.88 -34.05
C ASP A 232 46.08 -48.64 -35.36
N ASP A 233 45.08 -48.21 -36.14
CA ASP A 233 44.79 -48.76 -37.46
C ASP A 233 45.82 -48.30 -38.52
N GLU A 234 46.25 -47.03 -38.53
CA GLU A 234 47.34 -46.56 -39.41
C GLU A 234 48.69 -47.25 -39.13
N ASN A 235 48.99 -47.57 -37.87
CA ASN A 235 50.20 -48.31 -37.51
C ASN A 235 50.16 -49.78 -37.99
N LYS A 236 48.99 -50.43 -37.96
CA LYS A 236 48.81 -51.79 -38.49
C LYS A 236 48.94 -51.85 -40.01
N ASP A 237 48.43 -50.86 -40.72
CA ASP A 237 48.57 -50.78 -42.18
C ASP A 237 50.04 -50.53 -42.58
N SER A 238 50.77 -49.75 -41.79
CA SER A 238 52.21 -49.48 -41.98
C SER A 238 53.10 -50.70 -41.70
N GLU A 239 52.78 -51.53 -40.69
CA GLU A 239 53.48 -52.81 -40.43
C GLU A 239 53.17 -53.87 -41.49
N THR A 240 51.96 -53.86 -42.05
CA THR A 240 51.56 -54.78 -43.13
C THR A 240 52.21 -54.42 -44.47
N GLN A 241 52.52 -53.14 -44.71
CA GLN A 241 53.26 -52.71 -45.90
C GLN A 241 54.77 -53.01 -45.82
N LYS A 242 55.38 -52.99 -44.62
CA LYS A 242 56.79 -53.36 -44.43
C LYS A 242 57.05 -54.87 -44.55
N SER A 243 56.06 -55.71 -44.26
CA SER A 243 56.21 -57.19 -44.28
C SER A 243 56.00 -57.84 -45.66
N ASN A 244 55.58 -57.08 -46.67
CA ASN A 244 55.32 -57.60 -48.03
C ASN A 244 56.49 -57.43 -49.03
N LEU A 245 57.70 -57.12 -48.56
CA LEU A 245 58.90 -56.95 -49.41
C LEU A 245 60.07 -57.80 -48.92
N GLN A 246 59.94 -59.13 -48.94
CA GLN A 246 61.11 -60.00 -49.17
C GLN A 246 60.72 -61.41 -49.67
N PRO A 247 61.34 -61.97 -50.73
CA PRO A 247 60.96 -63.26 -51.30
C PRO A 247 61.63 -64.47 -50.64
N GLN A 248 60.89 -65.58 -50.78
CA GLN A 248 61.11 -66.96 -50.35
C GLN A 248 62.44 -67.62 -50.78
N THR A 249 62.87 -68.60 -49.97
CA THR A 249 63.10 -70.02 -50.37
C THR A 249 63.27 -70.84 -49.08
N GLY A 250 62.38 -71.79 -48.72
CA GLY A 250 62.40 -73.24 -49.10
C GLY A 250 63.44 -73.97 -48.21
N ASP A 251 63.19 -75.02 -47.43
CA ASP A 251 62.26 -76.16 -47.48
C ASP A 251 62.23 -76.84 -46.05
N PRO A 252 61.27 -77.74 -45.73
CA PRO A 252 60.97 -78.19 -44.36
C PRO A 252 61.30 -79.66 -44.06
N SER A 253 61.54 -80.02 -42.79
CA SER A 253 61.23 -81.37 -42.24
C SER A 253 61.44 -81.51 -40.72
N GLY A 254 60.50 -82.21 -40.05
CA GLY A 254 60.68 -82.97 -38.79
C GLY A 254 60.24 -82.25 -37.50
N VAL A 255 59.06 -82.49 -36.90
CA VAL A 255 58.48 -83.68 -36.22
C VAL A 255 58.92 -83.84 -34.74
N GLU A 256 57.89 -83.92 -33.87
CA GLU A 256 57.84 -84.50 -32.49
C GLU A 256 58.64 -83.81 -31.36
N SER A 257 58.22 -83.79 -30.09
CA SER A 257 56.97 -84.14 -29.40
C SER A 257 57.13 -83.73 -27.92
N GLU A 258 55.98 -83.59 -27.25
CA GLU A 258 55.71 -83.92 -25.84
C GLU A 258 56.54 -83.27 -24.71
N LEU A 259 55.94 -82.53 -23.76
CA LEU A 259 54.97 -82.88 -22.71
C LEU A 259 55.69 -83.02 -21.36
N GLN A 260 55.23 -82.25 -20.37
CA GLN A 260 55.07 -82.56 -18.92
C GLN A 260 55.22 -81.26 -18.11
N THR A 261 54.15 -80.63 -17.64
CA THR A 261 53.40 -80.87 -16.38
C THR A 261 54.24 -80.82 -15.11
N GLY A 262 53.81 -79.98 -14.16
CA GLY A 262 54.19 -80.10 -12.75
C GLY A 262 53.76 -78.89 -11.92
N THR A 263 52.53 -78.98 -11.40
CA THR A 263 51.96 -78.36 -10.17
C THR A 263 52.59 -77.11 -9.57
#